data_AF-A0A3D9DV43-F1
#
_entry.id   AF-A0A3D9DV43-F1
#
_cell.length_a   1.000
_cell.length_b   1.000
_cell.length_c   1.000
_cell.angle_alpha   90.00
_cell.angle_beta   90.00
_cell.angle_gamma   90.00
#
_symmetry.space_group_name_H-M   'P 1'
#
loop_
_entity.id
_entity.type
_entity.pdbx_description
1 polymer ?
#
loop_
_entity_poly.entity_id
_entity_poly.type
_entity_poly.pdbx_seq_one_letter_code
_entity_poly.pdbx_strand_id
1 'polypeptide(L)'
;MRPGHQYTAHRVVRGLVMAMLLGMVTGCATTTSLPPPERLEHFDAPPERVMQATMASLAERGFVILYGDHALGELRASYAARPEWRVEAHVAAEQRGSELRLRGWRGEAALGVGEFDRLATSIAERLGEGPLSGSGVVTP
;
A
#
# COMPACT_ATOMS: atom_id res chain seq x y z
N MET A 1 46.10 -31.05 -44.49
CA MET A 1 46.64 -30.42 -43.26
C MET A 1 46.23 -28.95 -43.23
N ARG A 2 45.11 -28.61 -42.59
CA ARG A 2 44.67 -27.22 -42.33
C ARG A 2 43.93 -27.16 -40.98
N PRO A 3 44.61 -27.03 -39.84
CA PRO A 3 43.97 -26.81 -38.55
C PRO A 3 44.15 -25.34 -38.15
N GLY A 4 43.25 -24.46 -38.58
CA GLY A 4 43.34 -23.02 -38.27
C GLY A 4 42.01 -22.30 -38.06
N HIS A 5 40.86 -22.97 -38.24
CA HIS A 5 39.54 -22.34 -38.14
C HIS A 5 38.74 -22.72 -36.89
N GLN A 6 39.07 -23.82 -36.22
CA GLN A 6 38.29 -24.29 -35.07
C GLN A 6 38.52 -23.43 -33.81
N TYR A 7 39.74 -22.92 -33.61
CA TYR A 7 40.07 -22.06 -32.46
C TYR A 7 39.42 -20.67 -32.52
N THR A 8 39.24 -20.13 -33.73
CA THR A 8 38.64 -18.81 -33.95
C THR A 8 37.13 -18.86 -33.72
N ALA A 9 36.47 -19.93 -34.20
CA ALA A 9 35.03 -20.12 -34.01
C ALA A 9 34.66 -20.25 -32.53
N HIS A 10 35.42 -21.00 -31.74
CA HIS A 10 35.15 -21.14 -30.30
C HIS A 10 35.35 -19.83 -29.53
N ARG A 11 36.32 -18.99 -29.90
CA ARG A 11 36.51 -17.67 -29.28
C ARG A 11 35.36 -16.72 -29.58
N VAL A 12 34.84 -16.74 -30.82
CA VAL A 12 33.71 -15.90 -31.23
C VAL A 12 32.42 -16.34 -30.54
N VAL A 13 32.13 -17.64 -30.52
CA VAL A 13 30.92 -18.18 -29.86
C VAL A 13 30.95 -17.90 -28.35
N ARG A 14 32.12 -18.05 -27.71
CA ARG A 14 32.25 -17.80 -26.27
C ARG A 14 32.09 -16.31 -25.93
N GLY A 15 32.58 -15.41 -26.79
CA GLY A 15 32.34 -13.97 -26.65
C GLY A 15 30.86 -13.60 -26.79
N LEU A 16 30.15 -14.23 -27.73
CA LEU A 16 28.74 -13.97 -28.00
C LEU A 16 27.83 -14.47 -26.86
N VAL A 17 28.12 -15.66 -26.32
CA VAL A 17 27.43 -16.19 -25.12
C VAL A 17 27.68 -15.30 -23.90
N MET A 18 28.90 -14.80 -23.71
CA MET A 18 29.22 -13.92 -22.59
C MET A 18 28.51 -12.56 -22.74
N ALA A 19 28.44 -11.99 -23.93
CA ALA A 19 27.68 -10.76 -24.20
C ALA A 19 26.17 -10.95 -23.97
N MET A 20 25.62 -12.10 -24.36
CA MET A 20 24.20 -12.45 -24.12
C MET A 20 23.90 -12.63 -22.63
N LEU A 21 24.79 -13.27 -21.88
CA LEU A 21 24.68 -13.40 -20.42
C LEU A 21 24.79 -12.05 -19.71
N LEU A 22 25.71 -11.17 -20.10
CA LEU A 22 25.80 -9.82 -19.54
C LEU A 22 24.56 -8.97 -19.88
N GLY A 23 23.97 -9.15 -21.07
CA GLY A 23 22.73 -8.47 -21.45
C GLY A 23 21.50 -8.91 -20.67
N MET A 24 21.48 -10.13 -20.11
CA MET A 24 20.37 -10.59 -19.27
C MET A 24 20.43 -10.05 -17.83
N VAL A 25 21.58 -9.57 -17.35
CA VAL A 25 21.73 -9.05 -15.97
C VAL A 25 21.31 -7.57 -15.85
N THR A 26 21.27 -6.81 -16.94
CA THR A 26 20.81 -5.40 -16.92
C THR A 26 19.28 -5.24 -16.92
N GLY A 27 18.52 -6.34 -16.89
CA GLY A 27 17.06 -6.35 -16.89
C GLY A 27 16.39 -6.39 -15.50
N CYS A 28 17.16 -6.47 -14.41
CA CYS A 28 16.61 -6.40 -13.06
C CYS A 28 16.79 -4.99 -12.48
N ALA A 29 15.71 -4.43 -11.92
CA ALA A 29 15.67 -3.20 -11.11
C ALA A 29 15.32 -1.86 -11.79
N THR A 30 14.38 -1.85 -12.74
CA THR A 30 13.60 -0.61 -13.00
C THR A 30 12.09 -0.91 -13.00
N THR A 31 11.59 -1.50 -11.93
CA THR A 31 10.19 -1.31 -11.54
C THR A 31 10.09 0.06 -10.88
N THR A 32 9.80 1.08 -11.67
CA THR A 32 9.35 2.38 -11.15
C THR A 32 8.05 2.12 -10.40
N SER A 33 8.14 1.86 -9.10
CA SER A 33 7.00 1.83 -8.20
C SER A 33 6.45 3.25 -8.15
N LEU A 34 5.45 3.54 -8.99
CA LEU A 34 4.64 4.74 -8.80
C LEU A 34 4.18 4.77 -7.33
N PRO A 35 4.23 5.93 -6.66
CA PRO A 35 3.68 6.04 -5.31
C PRO A 35 2.23 5.51 -5.32
N PRO A 36 1.82 4.74 -4.30
CA PRO A 36 0.47 4.20 -4.25
C PRO A 36 -0.56 5.30 -4.43
N PRO A 37 -1.69 5.01 -5.08
CA PRO A 37 -2.81 5.94 -5.07
C PRO A 37 -3.19 6.21 -3.61
N GLU A 38 -3.16 7.48 -3.24
CA GLU A 38 -3.60 7.94 -1.93
C GLU A 38 -5.13 7.99 -1.94
N ARG A 39 -5.74 7.37 -0.92
CA ARG A 39 -7.18 7.42 -0.72
C ARG A 39 -7.50 8.48 0.32
N LEU A 40 -8.32 9.44 -0.06
CA LEU A 40 -8.82 10.50 0.79
C LEU A 40 -10.26 10.18 1.20
N GLU A 41 -10.52 10.21 2.50
CA GLU A 41 -11.85 10.07 3.10
C GLU A 41 -12.09 11.27 4.03
N HIS A 42 -13.32 11.77 4.07
CA HIS A 42 -13.70 12.89 4.92
C HIS A 42 -14.73 12.41 5.93
N PHE A 43 -14.58 12.84 7.18
CA PHE A 43 -15.46 12.50 8.28
C PHE A 43 -15.87 13.75 9.04
N ASP A 44 -17.10 13.79 9.55
CA ASP A 44 -17.60 14.87 10.40
C ASP A 44 -16.99 14.80 11.81
N ALA A 45 -16.53 13.62 12.25
CA ALA A 45 -15.87 13.40 13.52
C ALA A 45 -14.53 14.16 13.68
N PRO A 46 -14.14 14.51 14.92
CA PRO A 46 -12.85 15.15 15.20
C PRO A 46 -11.67 14.19 15.00
N PRO A 47 -10.44 14.71 14.77
CA PRO A 47 -9.28 13.91 14.36
C PRO A 47 -8.94 12.78 15.32
N GLU A 48 -9.10 13.03 16.63
CA GLU A 48 -8.80 12.05 17.67
C GLU A 48 -9.73 10.84 17.57
N ARG A 49 -11.01 11.07 17.25
CA ARG A 49 -12.01 10.02 17.08
C ARG A 49 -11.76 9.24 15.79
N VAL A 50 -11.44 9.93 14.70
CA VAL A 50 -11.08 9.29 13.41
C VAL A 50 -9.82 8.44 13.57
N MET A 51 -8.80 8.93 14.26
CA MET A 51 -7.57 8.19 14.56
C MET A 51 -7.87 6.93 15.39
N GLN A 52 -8.65 7.07 16.46
CA GLN A 52 -9.04 5.94 17.31
C GLN A 52 -9.85 4.89 16.52
N ALA A 53 -10.81 5.32 15.70
CA ALA A 53 -11.60 4.45 14.84
C ALA A 53 -10.73 3.73 13.80
N THR A 54 -9.75 4.43 13.22
CA THR A 54 -8.79 3.87 12.25
C THR A 54 -7.93 2.79 12.89
N MET A 55 -7.32 3.06 14.04
CA MET A 55 -6.53 2.07 14.78
C MET A 55 -7.35 0.82 15.12
N ALA A 56 -8.56 1.01 15.63
CA ALA A 56 -9.43 -0.10 16.03
C ALA A 56 -9.88 -0.93 14.81
N SER A 57 -10.18 -0.27 13.68
CA SER A 57 -10.53 -0.95 12.42
C SER A 57 -9.37 -1.77 11.87
N LEU A 58 -8.15 -1.24 11.94
CA LEU A 58 -6.94 -1.96 11.53
C LEU A 58 -6.67 -3.17 12.43
N ALA A 59 -6.77 -2.99 13.75
CA ALA A 59 -6.57 -4.06 14.73
C ALA A 59 -7.58 -5.21 14.56
N GLU A 60 -8.87 -4.91 14.34
CA GLU A 60 -9.90 -5.94 14.07
C GLU A 60 -9.63 -6.76 12.81
N ARG A 61 -8.97 -6.14 11.82
CA ARG A 61 -8.58 -6.81 10.58
C ARG A 61 -7.26 -7.58 10.71
N GLY A 62 -6.69 -7.62 11.92
CA GLY A 62 -5.46 -8.34 12.24
C GLY A 62 -4.18 -7.57 11.96
N PHE A 63 -4.25 -6.28 11.62
CA PHE A 63 -3.04 -5.48 11.48
C PHE A 63 -2.41 -5.21 12.84
N VAL A 64 -1.09 -5.30 12.89
CA VAL A 64 -0.26 -4.86 14.02
C VAL A 64 0.08 -3.39 13.81
N ILE A 65 -0.25 -2.55 14.78
CA ILE A 65 0.16 -1.14 14.76
C ILE A 65 1.64 -1.06 15.09
N LEU A 66 2.44 -0.51 14.17
CA LEU A 66 3.89 -0.36 14.30
C LEU A 66 4.25 1.00 14.92
N TYR A 67 3.50 2.03 14.56
CA TYR A 67 3.71 3.40 15.01
C TYR A 67 2.38 4.14 14.98
N GLY A 68 2.09 4.92 16.01
CA GLY A 68 0.91 5.78 16.09
C GLY A 68 1.25 7.04 16.86
N ASP A 69 1.23 8.18 16.19
CA ASP A 69 1.47 9.50 16.77
C ASP A 69 0.22 10.34 16.66
N HIS A 70 -0.45 10.51 17.80
CA HIS A 70 -1.68 11.29 17.90
C HIS A 70 -1.47 12.78 17.67
N ALA A 71 -0.28 13.31 17.97
CA ALA A 71 -0.01 14.74 17.80
C ALA A 71 0.23 15.09 16.32
N LEU A 72 0.84 14.17 15.57
CA LEU A 72 1.06 14.31 14.13
C LEU A 72 -0.09 13.76 13.28
N GLY A 73 -1.03 13.05 13.89
CA GLY A 73 -2.09 12.35 13.17
C GLY A 73 -1.54 11.23 12.30
N GLU A 74 -0.39 10.64 12.61
CA GLU A 74 0.24 9.59 11.80
C GLU A 74 0.06 8.19 12.39
N LEU A 75 -0.19 7.22 11.53
CA LEU A 75 -0.35 5.82 11.91
C LEU A 75 0.27 4.90 10.86
N ARG A 76 1.04 3.91 11.29
CA ARG A 76 1.58 2.85 10.44
C ARG A 76 1.22 1.49 11.00
N ALA A 77 0.74 0.61 10.13
CA ALA A 77 0.33 -0.73 10.51
C ALA A 77 0.81 -1.75 9.48
N SER A 78 1.08 -2.97 9.92
CA SER A 78 1.39 -4.10 9.02
C SER A 78 0.56 -5.33 9.32
N TYR A 79 0.25 -6.10 8.29
CA TYR A 79 -0.39 -7.40 8.40
C TYR A 79 0.59 -8.46 7.90
N ALA A 80 0.85 -9.46 8.75
CA ALA A 80 1.82 -10.52 8.55
C ALA A 80 1.34 -11.57 7.51
N ALA A 81 1.06 -11.11 6.29
CA ALA A 81 0.82 -11.95 5.12
C ALA A 81 2.12 -12.17 4.34
N ARG A 82 2.08 -13.08 3.35
CA ARG A 82 3.14 -13.23 2.36
C ARG A 82 2.54 -13.05 0.96
N PRO A 83 2.88 -11.96 0.23
CA PRO A 83 3.73 -10.82 0.66
C PRO A 83 3.08 -9.97 1.78
N GLU A 84 3.91 -9.25 2.56
CA GLU A 84 3.48 -8.41 3.69
C GLU A 84 2.56 -7.28 3.22
N TRP A 85 1.54 -6.92 4.01
CA TRP A 85 0.72 -5.75 3.74
C TRP A 85 1.09 -4.64 4.70
N ARG A 86 1.33 -3.44 4.17
CA ARG A 86 1.65 -2.23 4.95
C ARG A 86 0.61 -1.18 4.66
N VAL A 87 0.13 -0.50 5.70
CA VAL A 87 -0.81 0.61 5.60
C VAL A 87 -0.25 1.80 6.37
N GLU A 88 -0.27 2.95 5.74
CA GLU A 88 0.02 4.24 6.34
C GLU A 88 -1.26 5.07 6.31
N ALA A 89 -1.60 5.67 7.45
CA ALA A 89 -2.74 6.53 7.61
C ALA A 89 -2.30 7.87 8.20
N HIS A 90 -2.86 8.96 7.69
CA HIS A 90 -2.66 10.29 8.21
C HIS A 90 -4.02 10.97 8.40
N VAL A 91 -4.25 11.50 9.60
CA VAL A 91 -5.49 12.19 9.97
C VAL A 91 -5.18 13.66 10.22
N ALA A 92 -5.85 14.55 9.49
CA ALA A 92 -5.72 15.99 9.65
C ALA A 92 -7.08 16.60 10.01
N ALA A 93 -7.06 17.66 10.82
CA ALA A 93 -8.25 18.47 11.08
C ALA A 93 -8.65 19.26 9.83
N GLU A 94 -9.95 19.35 9.59
CA GLU A 94 -10.53 20.19 8.54
C GLU A 94 -11.55 21.18 9.13
N GLN A 95 -12.08 22.11 8.32
CA GLN A 95 -13.05 23.12 8.79
C GLN A 95 -14.31 22.50 9.40
N ARG A 96 -14.71 21.30 8.94
CA ARG A 96 -15.87 20.56 9.43
C ARG A 96 -15.54 19.09 9.61
N GLY A 97 -14.67 18.79 10.58
CA GLY A 97 -14.32 17.43 10.94
C GLY A 97 -12.87 17.11 10.61
N SER A 98 -12.64 16.01 9.89
CA SER A 98 -11.30 15.50 9.63
C SER A 98 -11.16 14.87 8.25
N GLU A 99 -9.97 15.03 7.68
CA GLU A 99 -9.51 14.32 6.49
C GLU A 99 -8.65 13.12 6.91
N LEU A 100 -8.96 11.94 6.39
CA LEU A 100 -8.16 10.72 6.51
C LEU A 100 -7.51 10.39 5.16
N ARG A 101 -6.19 10.38 5.14
CA ARG A 101 -5.36 9.94 4.01
C ARG A 101 -4.82 8.55 4.25
N LEU A 102 -5.12 7.61 3.34
CA LEU A 102 -4.70 6.22 3.40
C LEU A 102 -3.77 5.89 2.23
N ARG A 103 -2.68 5.20 2.53
CA ARG A 103 -1.73 4.64 1.57
C ARG A 103 -1.40 3.22 1.98
N GLY A 104 -1.03 2.37 1.03
CA GLY A 104 -0.70 1.00 1.38
C GLY A 104 -0.07 0.19 0.27
N TRP A 105 0.58 -0.89 0.69
CA TRP A 105 1.38 -1.76 -0.14
C TRP A 105 1.12 -3.22 0.21
N ARG A 106 1.19 -4.08 -0.80
CA ARG A 106 1.29 -5.54 -0.67
C ARG A 106 2.61 -5.97 -1.31
N GLY A 107 3.62 -6.19 -0.48
CA GLY A 107 5.01 -6.30 -0.91
C GLY A 107 5.50 -5.00 -1.52
N GLU A 108 5.84 -5.03 -2.81
CA GLU A 108 6.24 -3.85 -3.59
C GLU A 108 5.07 -3.22 -4.37
N ALA A 109 3.93 -3.93 -4.49
CA ALA A 109 2.78 -3.42 -5.23
C ALA A 109 1.93 -2.49 -4.36
N ALA A 110 1.52 -1.35 -4.89
CA ALA A 110 0.51 -0.49 -4.27
C ALA A 110 -0.82 -1.25 -4.09
N LEU A 111 -1.53 -1.01 -2.97
CA LEU A 111 -2.87 -1.56 -2.76
C LEU A 111 -3.88 -0.90 -3.71
N GLY A 112 -4.86 -1.68 -4.17
CA GLY A 112 -5.96 -1.20 -4.99
C GLY A 112 -6.99 -0.39 -4.19
N VAL A 113 -7.86 0.32 -4.93
CA VAL A 113 -8.93 1.16 -4.34
C VAL A 113 -9.93 0.32 -3.54
N GLY A 114 -10.30 -0.86 -4.06
CA GLY A 114 -11.30 -1.73 -3.44
C GLY A 114 -10.90 -2.29 -2.07
N GLU A 115 -9.60 -2.44 -1.81
CA GLU A 115 -9.09 -2.87 -0.50
C GLU A 115 -9.32 -1.79 0.58
N PHE A 116 -9.17 -0.51 0.21
CA PHE A 116 -9.43 0.62 1.09
C PHE A 116 -10.92 0.87 1.31
N ASP A 117 -11.79 0.64 0.33
CA ASP A 117 -13.24 0.86 0.48
C ASP A 117 -13.84 0.11 1.67
N ARG A 118 -13.42 -1.15 1.88
CA ARG A 118 -13.87 -1.94 3.05
C ARG A 118 -13.34 -1.38 4.38
N LEU A 119 -12.11 -0.86 4.38
CA LEU A 119 -11.53 -0.25 5.57
C LEU A 119 -12.23 1.08 5.89
N ALA A 120 -12.42 1.93 4.89
CA ALA A 120 -13.14 3.19 5.00
C ALA A 120 -14.57 2.97 5.51
N THR A 121 -15.28 1.97 4.99
CA THR A 121 -16.62 1.60 5.47
C THR A 121 -16.58 1.20 6.96
N SER A 122 -15.63 0.35 7.37
CA SER A 122 -15.54 -0.03 8.79
C SER A 122 -15.23 1.14 9.72
N ILE A 123 -14.43 2.10 9.26
CA ILE A 123 -14.13 3.33 10.00
C ILE A 123 -15.38 4.19 10.11
N ALA A 124 -16.10 4.41 9.00
CA ALA A 124 -17.33 5.19 8.96
C ALA A 124 -18.40 4.59 9.89
N GLU A 125 -18.61 3.27 9.86
CA GLU A 125 -19.56 2.60 10.75
C GLU A 125 -19.22 2.78 12.23
N ARG A 126 -17.93 2.74 12.59
CA ARG A 126 -17.48 2.99 13.97
C ARG A 126 -17.67 4.43 14.41
N LEU A 127 -17.67 5.37 13.47
CA LEU A 127 -17.93 6.77 13.71
C LEU A 127 -19.43 7.10 13.74
N GLY A 128 -20.29 6.18 13.30
CA GLY A 128 -21.73 6.44 13.12
C GLY A 128 -22.05 7.24 11.86
N GLU A 129 -21.09 7.31 10.93
CA GLU A 129 -21.17 8.03 9.66
C GLU A 129 -21.28 7.07 8.47
N GLY A 130 -21.33 5.77 8.75
CA GLY A 130 -21.40 4.72 7.75
C GLY A 130 -22.78 4.58 7.10
N PRO A 131 -22.87 3.91 5.94
CA PRO A 131 -24.13 3.66 5.24
C PRO A 131 -25.22 3.02 6.11
N LEU A 132 -24.85 2.21 7.11
CA LEU A 132 -25.79 1.52 7.98
C LEU A 132 -26.27 2.41 9.15
N SER A 133 -25.57 3.50 9.43
CA SER A 133 -25.89 4.42 10.54
C SER A 133 -27.14 5.27 10.27
N GLY A 134 -27.60 5.37 9.02
CA GLY A 134 -28.77 6.16 8.59
C GLY A 134 -30.15 5.51 8.74
N SER A 135 -30.27 4.26 9.21
CA SER A 135 -31.57 3.54 9.23
C SER A 135 -32.47 3.87 10.44
N GLY A 136 -32.18 4.94 11.18
CA GLY A 136 -32.85 5.31 12.44
C GLY A 136 -33.82 6.49 12.37
N VAL A 137 -34.18 7.01 11.19
CA VAL A 137 -35.25 8.02 11.08
C VAL A 137 -36.60 7.31 10.95
N VAL A 138 -37.16 6.91 12.09
CA VAL A 138 -38.60 6.64 12.20
C VAL A 138 -39.29 8.00 12.26
N THR A 139 -39.87 8.41 11.14
CA THR A 139 -40.77 9.56 11.04
C THR A 139 -42.01 9.31 11.92
N PRO A 140 -42.49 10.30 12.71
CA PRO A 140 -43.61 10.13 13.64
C PRO A 140 -44.95 9.83 12.96
#